data_AF-A0A1L7VDH4-F1
#
_entry.id   AF-A0A1L7VDH4-F1
#
_cell.length_a   1.000
_cell.length_b   1.000
_cell.length_c   1.000
_cell.angle_alpha   90.00
_cell.angle_beta   90.00
_cell.angle_gamma   90.00
#
_symmetry.space_group_name_H-M   'P 1'
#
loop_
_entity.id
_entity.type
_entity.pdbx_description
1 polymer ?
#
loop_
_entity_poly.entity_id
_entity_poly.type
_entity_poly.pdbx_seq_one_letter_code
_entity_poly.pdbx_strand_id
1 'polypeptide(L)'
;MPSQIQAPNTANVIQDEIRELEKRLQDAKARLNKVQPSPPPHLASTTHFLLLLSDSALPLGSFAFSSGLESYLAHEPRASASFASFLPSSLSSFAATTLPFVLAAHRDPESLPQLDDQLDAAIICTVGRRASVAQGRALLGIWERSFRASCPDVDGQPLREFAVLLRRENQNEVPLVSAHLAPLFGAICALVGLGLRQTAYVFMLSHVKALISAAVRASVFGPYQAQKVLAGQQVQTMIDDMIDREWNTSVEEAGQTVPLMDLWIGRHETLYSRIFNS
;
A
#
# COMPACT_ATOMS: atom_id res chain seq x y z
N MET A 1 -53.17 11.51 -56.24
CA MET A 1 -52.87 11.85 -54.83
C MET A 1 -53.16 10.63 -53.96
N PRO A 2 -52.15 9.84 -53.56
CA PRO A 2 -52.30 8.91 -52.45
C PRO A 2 -51.46 9.37 -51.25
N SER A 3 -52.14 9.56 -50.13
CA SER A 3 -51.59 9.93 -48.83
C SER A 3 -50.87 8.74 -48.20
N GLN A 4 -49.54 8.81 -48.07
CA GLN A 4 -48.78 7.83 -47.29
C GLN A 4 -48.90 8.17 -45.80
N ILE A 5 -49.68 7.37 -45.10
CA ILE A 5 -49.79 7.38 -43.64
C ILE A 5 -48.52 6.73 -43.10
N GLN A 6 -47.65 7.55 -42.52
CA GLN A 6 -46.38 7.13 -41.93
C GLN A 6 -46.70 6.49 -40.56
N ALA A 7 -46.53 5.17 -40.45
CA ALA A 7 -46.75 4.45 -39.20
C ALA A 7 -45.77 4.96 -38.12
N PRO A 8 -46.22 5.18 -36.87
CA PRO A 8 -45.34 5.63 -35.79
C PRO A 8 -44.21 4.62 -35.57
N ASN A 9 -42.98 5.13 -35.55
CA ASN A 9 -41.75 4.35 -35.46
C ASN A 9 -41.75 3.55 -34.14
N THR A 10 -41.98 2.24 -34.22
CA THR A 10 -42.26 1.34 -33.09
C THR A 10 -41.17 1.38 -32.00
N ALA A 11 -39.93 1.70 -32.40
CA ALA A 11 -38.79 1.88 -31.49
C ALA A 11 -38.95 3.07 -30.54
N ASN A 12 -39.56 4.18 -30.98
CA ASN A 12 -39.76 5.37 -30.14
C ASN A 12 -40.82 5.09 -29.06
N VAL A 13 -41.87 4.35 -29.41
CA VAL A 13 -42.92 3.95 -28.46
C VAL A 13 -42.34 3.09 -27.34
N ILE A 14 -41.46 2.14 -27.68
CA ILE A 14 -40.78 1.28 -26.69
C ILE A 14 -39.82 2.10 -25.81
N GLN A 15 -39.10 3.08 -26.37
CA GLN A 15 -38.23 3.95 -25.56
C GLN A 15 -39.00 4.86 -24.61
N ASP A 16 -40.17 5.36 -25.02
CA ASP A 16 -41.05 6.14 -24.15
C ASP A 16 -41.66 5.25 -23.05
N GLU A 17 -42.01 4.00 -23.38
CA GLU A 17 -42.48 3.00 -22.40
C GLU A 17 -41.38 2.65 -21.37
N ILE A 18 -40.13 2.45 -21.81
CA ILE A 18 -39.00 2.21 -20.90
C ILE A 18 -38.82 3.40 -19.95
N ARG A 19 -38.85 4.64 -20.46
CA ARG A 19 -38.70 5.85 -19.64
C ARG A 19 -39.83 5.98 -18.60
N GLU A 20 -41.06 5.67 -18.99
CA GLU A 20 -42.19 5.67 -18.06
C GLU A 20 -42.07 4.56 -17.01
N LEU A 21 -41.62 3.36 -17.39
CA LEU A 21 -41.37 2.26 -16.46
C LEU A 21 -40.23 2.56 -15.47
N GLU A 22 -39.14 3.18 -15.93
CA GLU A 22 -38.03 3.64 -15.08
C GLU A 22 -38.50 4.67 -14.05
N LYS A 23 -39.31 5.65 -14.50
CA LYS A 23 -39.91 6.65 -13.62
C LYS A 23 -40.82 6.01 -12.57
N ARG A 24 -41.69 5.07 -12.99
CA ARG A 24 -42.57 4.33 -12.07
C ARG A 24 -41.79 3.47 -11.10
N LEU A 25 -40.66 2.88 -11.52
CA LEU A 25 -39.74 2.14 -10.66
C LEU A 25 -39.09 3.07 -9.62
N GLN A 26 -38.66 4.26 -10.03
CA GLN A 26 -38.06 5.25 -9.15
C GLN A 26 -39.06 5.74 -8.08
N ASP A 27 -40.31 6.03 -8.48
CA ASP A 27 -41.39 6.41 -7.57
C ASP A 27 -41.80 5.26 -6.63
N ALA A 28 -41.79 4.02 -7.11
CA ALA A 28 -42.03 2.84 -6.28
C ALA A 28 -40.90 2.64 -5.26
N LYS A 29 -39.63 2.76 -5.67
CA LYS A 29 -38.46 2.71 -4.77
C LYS A 29 -38.49 3.83 -3.73
N ALA A 30 -38.88 5.04 -4.11
CA ALA A 30 -39.01 6.16 -3.19
C ALA A 30 -40.12 5.95 -2.15
N ARG A 31 -41.25 5.35 -2.55
CA ARG A 31 -42.32 4.94 -1.62
C ARG A 31 -41.87 3.79 -0.71
N LEU A 32 -41.16 2.80 -1.26
CA LEU A 32 -40.62 1.69 -0.47
C LEU A 32 -39.63 2.17 0.59
N ASN A 33 -38.71 3.07 0.24
CA ASN A 33 -37.75 3.66 1.18
C ASN A 33 -38.40 4.48 2.31
N LYS A 34 -39.63 4.99 2.11
CA LYS A 34 -40.40 5.67 3.17
C LYS A 34 -41.09 4.70 4.13
N VAL A 35 -41.46 3.51 3.66
CA VAL A 35 -42.18 2.49 4.45
C VAL A 35 -41.23 1.51 5.12
N GLN A 36 -40.12 1.20 4.45
CA GLN A 36 -38.98 0.46 4.98
C GLN A 36 -37.76 1.36 4.81
N PRO A 37 -37.28 2.04 5.86
CA PRO A 37 -35.96 2.65 5.79
C PRO A 37 -34.99 1.53 5.43
N SER A 38 -34.30 1.68 4.29
CA SER A 38 -33.25 0.76 3.89
C SER A 38 -32.27 0.61 5.06
N PRO A 39 -31.86 -0.61 5.42
CA PRO A 39 -30.81 -0.78 6.42
C PRO A 39 -29.62 0.11 6.02
N PRO A 40 -28.89 0.67 7.01
CA PRO A 40 -27.72 1.48 6.71
C PRO A 40 -26.80 0.70 5.75
N PRO A 41 -26.21 1.35 4.74
CA PRO A 41 -25.38 0.66 3.77
C PRO A 41 -24.26 -0.08 4.52
N HIS A 42 -24.13 -1.38 4.23
CA HIS A 42 -22.98 -2.14 4.73
C HIS A 42 -21.70 -1.52 4.17
N LEU A 43 -20.65 -1.43 5.00
CA LEU A 43 -19.33 -1.05 4.51
C LEU A 43 -18.92 -1.99 3.39
N ALA A 44 -18.30 -1.45 2.34
CA ALA A 44 -17.68 -2.29 1.31
C ALA A 44 -16.65 -3.22 1.96
N SER A 45 -16.59 -4.49 1.51
CA SER A 45 -15.61 -5.46 2.00
C SER A 45 -14.16 -4.94 1.84
N THR A 46 -13.91 -4.16 0.79
CA THR A 46 -12.63 -3.49 0.52
C THR A 46 -12.25 -2.50 1.63
N THR A 47 -13.22 -1.83 2.25
CA THR A 47 -12.97 -0.94 3.40
C THR A 47 -12.47 -1.74 4.61
N HIS A 48 -12.97 -2.95 4.82
CA HIS A 48 -12.52 -3.81 5.92
C HIS A 48 -11.03 -4.16 5.76
N PHE A 49 -10.63 -4.65 4.59
CA PHE A 49 -9.22 -4.96 4.32
C PHE A 49 -8.32 -3.72 4.33
N LEU A 50 -8.82 -2.57 3.88
CA LEU A 50 -8.10 -1.30 3.98
C LEU A 50 -7.78 -0.97 5.44
N LEU A 51 -8.74 -1.11 6.34
CA LEU A 51 -8.52 -0.88 7.77
C LEU A 51 -7.49 -1.85 8.33
N LEU A 52 -7.59 -3.15 8.02
CA LEU A 52 -6.63 -4.17 8.46
C LEU A 52 -5.20 -3.90 7.96
N LEU A 53 -5.04 -3.59 6.67
CA LEU A 53 -3.75 -3.32 6.06
C LEU A 53 -3.13 -1.99 6.51
N SER A 54 -3.97 -1.05 6.94
CA SER A 54 -3.53 0.23 7.49
C SER A 54 -3.20 0.19 8.99
N ASP A 55 -3.47 -0.94 9.66
CA ASP A 55 -3.29 -1.07 11.10
C ASP A 55 -1.80 -1.15 11.48
N SER A 56 -1.40 -0.31 12.43
CA SER A 56 -0.05 -0.35 13.00
C SER A 56 0.25 -1.63 13.80
N ALA A 57 -0.79 -2.37 14.22
CA ALA A 57 -0.68 -3.64 14.91
C ALA A 57 -0.60 -4.85 13.96
N LEU A 58 -0.66 -4.64 12.63
CA LEU A 58 -0.47 -5.70 11.66
C LEU A 58 0.90 -6.36 11.91
N PRO A 59 0.98 -7.71 12.05
CA PRO A 59 2.17 -8.38 12.56
C PRO A 59 3.27 -8.54 11.49
N LEU A 60 3.65 -7.43 10.87
CA LEU A 60 4.77 -7.34 9.91
C LEU A 60 6.12 -7.20 10.61
N GLY A 61 6.13 -6.85 11.90
CA GLY A 61 7.36 -6.51 12.61
C GLY A 61 7.88 -5.11 12.31
N SER A 62 7.14 -4.29 11.55
CA SER A 62 7.51 -2.90 11.20
C SER A 62 7.82 -2.03 12.42
N PHE A 63 7.20 -2.33 13.57
CA PHE A 63 7.50 -1.66 14.85
C PHE A 63 8.97 -1.78 15.24
N ALA A 64 9.66 -2.87 14.93
CA ALA A 64 11.06 -3.09 15.33
C ALA A 64 12.06 -2.23 14.54
N PHE A 65 11.64 -1.60 13.44
CA PHE A 65 12.54 -0.91 12.52
C PHE A 65 12.38 0.62 12.65
N SER A 66 13.50 1.35 12.57
CA SER A 66 13.52 2.83 12.61
C SER A 66 13.76 3.45 11.23
N SER A 67 14.02 2.64 10.21
CA SER A 67 14.33 3.07 8.84
C SER A 67 15.42 4.15 8.79
N GLY A 68 16.48 3.98 9.59
CA GLY A 68 17.62 4.89 9.66
C GLY A 68 17.48 6.06 10.64
N LEU A 69 16.31 6.29 11.25
CA LEU A 69 16.10 7.41 12.18
C LEU A 69 17.01 7.33 13.42
N GLU A 70 17.20 6.13 13.99
CA GLU A 70 18.09 5.99 15.15
C GLU A 70 19.53 6.36 14.80
N SER A 71 20.01 5.91 13.63
CA SER A 71 21.36 6.24 13.14
C SER A 71 21.50 7.72 12.79
N TYR A 72 20.48 8.32 12.18
CA TYR A 72 20.41 9.76 11.92
C TYR A 72 20.60 10.56 13.21
N LEU A 73 19.82 10.27 14.26
CA LEU A 73 19.88 10.97 15.54
C LEU A 73 21.22 10.76 16.27
N ALA A 74 21.85 9.59 16.08
CA ALA A 74 23.11 9.25 16.73
C ALA A 74 24.34 9.87 16.03
N HIS A 75 24.27 10.12 14.72
CA HIS A 75 25.41 10.58 13.93
C HIS A 75 25.34 12.04 13.51
N GLU A 76 24.15 12.62 13.39
CA GLU A 76 24.03 14.06 13.14
C GLU A 76 24.27 14.88 14.42
N PRO A 77 24.91 16.06 14.31
CA PRO A 77 25.00 16.98 15.43
C PRO A 77 23.61 17.30 15.97
N ARG A 78 23.45 17.28 17.31
CA ARG A 78 22.15 17.49 17.96
C ARG A 78 21.44 18.79 17.57
N ALA A 79 22.20 19.82 17.21
CA ALA A 79 21.65 21.10 16.75
C ALA A 79 21.00 21.03 15.36
N SER A 80 21.38 20.03 14.56
CA SER A 80 20.96 19.83 13.17
C SER A 80 19.98 18.66 13.01
N ALA A 81 20.01 17.69 13.94
CA ALA A 81 19.12 16.55 13.94
C ALA A 81 17.66 16.97 14.22
N SER A 82 16.80 16.86 13.20
CA SER A 82 15.38 17.17 13.31
C SER A 82 14.54 16.18 12.53
N PHE A 83 13.49 15.66 13.16
CA PHE A 83 12.54 14.81 12.45
C PHE A 83 11.82 15.56 11.32
N ALA A 84 11.65 16.89 11.45
CA ALA A 84 11.00 17.70 10.43
C ALA A 84 11.81 17.76 9.12
N SER A 85 13.14 17.64 9.18
CA SER A 85 14.01 17.55 7.99
C SER A 85 14.25 16.10 7.55
N PHE A 86 14.23 15.14 8.49
CA PHE A 86 14.37 13.72 8.19
C PHE A 86 13.16 13.15 7.47
N LEU A 87 11.93 13.46 7.91
CA LEU A 87 10.70 12.86 7.40
C LEU A 87 10.53 13.06 5.87
N PRO A 88 10.65 14.28 5.31
CA PRO A 88 10.54 14.48 3.87
C PRO A 88 11.59 13.68 3.09
N SER A 89 12.83 13.65 3.58
CA SER A 89 13.94 12.89 2.96
C SER A 89 13.67 11.39 2.97
N SER A 90 13.17 10.87 4.10
CA SER A 90 12.82 9.47 4.24
C SER A 90 11.63 9.08 3.37
N LEU A 91 10.60 9.91 3.28
CA LEU A 91 9.45 9.67 2.40
C LEU A 91 9.85 9.71 0.93
N SER A 92 10.66 10.69 0.54
CA SER A 92 11.13 10.86 -0.84
C SER A 92 11.96 9.66 -1.31
N SER A 93 12.86 9.21 -0.43
CA SER A 93 13.69 8.01 -0.62
C SER A 93 12.82 6.76 -0.73
N PHE A 94 11.97 6.51 0.26
CA PHE A 94 11.10 5.34 0.31
C PHE A 94 10.15 5.27 -0.90
N ALA A 95 9.53 6.40 -1.26
CA ALA A 95 8.67 6.51 -2.44
C ALA A 95 9.40 6.06 -3.71
N ALA A 96 10.53 6.69 -4.01
CA ALA A 96 11.26 6.44 -5.26
C ALA A 96 11.79 4.99 -5.38
N THR A 97 12.15 4.36 -4.26
CA THR A 97 12.71 3.00 -4.28
C THR A 97 11.65 1.90 -4.20
N THR A 98 10.43 2.18 -3.72
CA THR A 98 9.44 1.12 -3.43
C THR A 98 8.06 1.32 -4.06
N LEU A 99 7.59 2.56 -4.25
CA LEU A 99 6.26 2.77 -4.84
C LEU A 99 6.12 2.23 -6.26
N PRO A 100 7.10 2.37 -7.18
CA PRO A 100 6.99 1.79 -8.52
C PRO A 100 6.69 0.28 -8.47
N PHE A 101 7.32 -0.46 -7.55
CA PHE A 101 7.10 -1.89 -7.36
C PHE A 101 5.72 -2.20 -6.75
N VAL A 102 5.25 -1.40 -5.79
CA VAL A 102 3.87 -1.54 -5.25
C VAL A 102 2.83 -1.33 -6.37
N LEU A 103 3.01 -0.28 -7.17
CA LEU A 103 2.09 0.07 -8.24
C LEU A 103 2.12 -0.97 -9.37
N ALA A 104 3.30 -1.46 -9.75
CA ALA A 104 3.47 -2.50 -10.75
C ALA A 104 2.81 -3.81 -10.31
N ALA A 105 3.10 -4.29 -9.10
CA ALA A 105 2.53 -5.53 -8.58
C ALA A 105 1.01 -5.45 -8.33
N HIS A 106 0.49 -4.24 -8.05
CA HIS A 106 -0.96 -4.05 -7.96
C HIS A 106 -1.64 -4.11 -9.34
N ARG A 107 -1.02 -3.50 -10.36
CA ARG A 107 -1.54 -3.51 -11.74
C ARG A 107 -1.47 -4.91 -12.37
N ASP A 108 -0.39 -5.64 -12.09
CA ASP A 108 -0.16 -6.98 -12.62
C ASP A 108 0.42 -7.92 -11.54
N PRO A 109 -0.44 -8.56 -10.73
CA PRO A 109 0.01 -9.50 -9.69
C PRO A 109 0.74 -10.74 -10.22
N GLU A 110 0.59 -11.09 -11.50
CA GLU A 110 1.27 -12.27 -12.07
C GLU A 110 2.78 -12.03 -12.26
N SER A 111 3.19 -10.77 -12.43
CA SER A 111 4.59 -10.34 -12.52
C SER A 111 5.34 -10.34 -11.18
N LEU A 112 4.70 -10.77 -10.10
CA LEU A 112 5.23 -10.69 -8.74
C LEU A 112 6.62 -11.33 -8.57
N PRO A 113 6.93 -12.53 -9.10
CA PRO A 113 8.27 -13.11 -8.99
C PRO A 113 9.35 -12.23 -9.64
N GLN A 114 9.07 -11.66 -10.81
CA GLN A 114 10.02 -10.81 -11.54
C GLN A 114 10.23 -9.48 -10.84
N LEU A 115 9.15 -8.87 -10.33
CA LEU A 115 9.23 -7.62 -9.56
C LEU A 115 9.99 -7.80 -8.25
N ASP A 116 9.84 -8.95 -7.59
CA ASP A 116 10.56 -9.29 -6.37
C ASP A 116 12.07 -9.44 -6.63
N ASP A 117 12.46 -10.15 -7.68
CA ASP A 117 13.85 -10.32 -8.11
C ASP A 117 14.50 -8.97 -8.51
N GLN A 118 13.79 -8.15 -9.29
CA GLN A 118 14.26 -6.81 -9.66
C GLN A 118 14.46 -5.91 -8.44
N LEU A 119 13.54 -5.94 -7.47
CA LEU A 119 13.68 -5.16 -6.25
C LEU A 119 14.86 -5.68 -5.39
N ASP A 120 15.04 -7.00 -5.30
CA ASP A 120 16.19 -7.59 -4.60
C ASP A 120 17.52 -7.10 -5.18
N ALA A 121 17.61 -7.03 -6.51
CA ALA A 121 18.76 -6.52 -7.24
C ALA A 121 18.96 -5.00 -7.08
N ALA A 122 17.88 -4.22 -6.92
CA ALA A 122 17.92 -2.78 -6.79
C ALA A 122 18.28 -2.28 -5.38
N ILE A 123 17.96 -3.04 -4.32
CA ILE A 123 18.23 -2.63 -2.94
C ILE A 123 19.70 -2.87 -2.58
N ILE A 124 20.49 -1.78 -2.58
CA ILE A 124 21.91 -1.80 -2.22
C ILE A 124 22.11 -1.98 -0.70
N CYS A 125 21.27 -1.35 0.11
CA CYS A 125 21.43 -1.37 1.56
C CYS A 125 21.01 -2.73 2.13
N THR A 126 21.97 -3.52 2.61
CA THR A 126 21.74 -4.88 3.14
C THR A 126 20.79 -4.90 4.33
N VAL A 127 20.86 -3.89 5.19
CA VAL A 127 19.96 -3.69 6.34
C VAL A 127 18.53 -3.48 5.87
N GLY A 128 18.33 -2.53 4.94
CA GLY A 128 17.03 -2.26 4.34
C GLY A 128 16.46 -3.47 3.57
N ARG A 129 17.33 -4.21 2.86
CA ARG A 129 16.97 -5.45 2.16
C ARG A 129 16.41 -6.48 3.13
N ARG A 130 17.12 -6.76 4.24
CA ARG A 130 16.66 -7.72 5.26
C ARG A 130 15.35 -7.27 5.92
N ALA A 131 15.19 -5.99 6.21
CA ALA A 131 13.95 -5.44 6.77
C ALA A 131 12.77 -5.64 5.79
N SER A 132 12.97 -5.34 4.50
CA SER A 132 11.97 -5.52 3.45
C SER A 132 11.56 -6.99 3.29
N VAL A 133 12.53 -7.91 3.26
CA VAL A 133 12.28 -9.37 3.17
C VAL A 133 11.55 -9.89 4.41
N ALA A 134 11.97 -9.48 5.61
CA ALA A 134 11.32 -9.91 6.85
C ALA A 134 9.84 -9.49 6.89
N GLN A 135 9.55 -8.23 6.52
CA GLN A 135 8.20 -7.70 6.49
C GLN A 135 7.35 -8.34 5.38
N GLY A 136 7.92 -8.57 4.19
CA GLY A 136 7.21 -9.23 3.09
C GLY A 136 6.89 -10.70 3.38
N ARG A 137 7.83 -11.47 3.94
CA ARG A 137 7.57 -12.85 4.40
C ARG A 137 6.48 -12.91 5.47
N ALA A 138 6.47 -11.96 6.40
CA ALA A 138 5.40 -11.84 7.39
C ALA A 138 4.05 -11.55 6.73
N LEU A 139 4.00 -10.62 5.78
CA LEU A 139 2.78 -10.28 5.04
C LEU A 139 2.23 -11.46 4.24
N LEU A 140 3.08 -12.19 3.52
CA LEU A 140 2.69 -13.41 2.81
C LEU A 140 2.11 -14.46 3.79
N GLY A 141 2.72 -14.57 4.97
CA GLY A 141 2.22 -15.45 6.03
C GLY A 141 0.85 -15.04 6.59
N ILE A 142 0.51 -13.75 6.62
CA ILE A 142 -0.82 -13.25 6.99
C ILE A 142 -1.82 -13.59 5.88
N TRP A 143 -1.42 -13.44 4.62
CA TRP A 143 -2.26 -13.82 3.49
C TRP A 143 -2.65 -15.30 3.55
N GLU A 144 -1.67 -16.20 3.67
CA GLU A 144 -1.89 -17.65 3.68
C GLU A 144 -2.76 -18.11 4.87
N ARG A 145 -2.57 -17.51 6.06
CA ARG A 145 -3.23 -17.96 7.30
C ARG A 145 -4.54 -17.25 7.61
N SER A 146 -4.79 -16.07 7.03
CA SER A 146 -5.93 -15.23 7.42
C SER A 146 -6.72 -14.70 6.23
N PHE A 147 -6.09 -13.91 5.34
CA PHE A 147 -6.87 -13.19 4.32
C PHE A 147 -7.45 -14.13 3.27
N ARG A 148 -6.71 -15.17 2.85
CA ARG A 148 -7.15 -16.09 1.81
C ARG A 148 -8.48 -16.78 2.14
N ALA A 149 -8.68 -17.16 3.40
CA ALA A 149 -9.90 -17.83 3.86
C ALA A 149 -11.12 -16.90 3.83
N SER A 150 -10.91 -15.60 4.04
CA SER A 150 -11.96 -14.58 4.03
C SER A 150 -12.34 -14.09 2.62
N CYS A 151 -11.55 -14.46 1.59
CA CYS A 151 -11.78 -14.11 0.18
C CYS A 151 -11.79 -15.37 -0.71
N PRO A 152 -12.76 -16.30 -0.55
CA PRO A 152 -12.78 -17.55 -1.31
C PRO A 152 -12.85 -17.34 -2.82
N ASP A 153 -13.62 -16.34 -3.26
CA ASP A 153 -13.89 -16.00 -4.67
C ASP A 153 -12.73 -15.32 -5.40
N VAL A 154 -11.71 -14.87 -4.66
CA VAL A 154 -10.53 -14.21 -5.23
C VAL A 154 -9.53 -15.28 -5.69
N ASP A 155 -9.05 -15.13 -6.93
CA ASP A 155 -7.97 -15.97 -7.44
C ASP A 155 -6.63 -15.62 -6.81
N GLY A 156 -6.24 -16.42 -5.80
CA GLY A 156 -4.95 -16.31 -5.15
C GLY A 156 -3.82 -17.09 -5.85
N GLN A 157 -3.96 -17.47 -7.13
CA GLN A 157 -2.93 -18.20 -7.87
C GLN A 157 -1.56 -17.49 -7.85
N PRO A 158 -1.43 -16.17 -8.10
CA PRO A 158 -0.12 -15.52 -8.15
C PRO A 158 0.66 -15.64 -6.84
N LEU A 159 -0.01 -15.42 -5.70
CA LEU A 159 0.62 -15.57 -4.37
C LEU A 159 0.92 -17.03 -4.02
N ARG A 160 0.14 -17.98 -4.54
CA ARG A 160 0.38 -19.42 -4.32
C ARG A 160 1.60 -19.89 -5.09
N GLU A 161 1.74 -19.50 -6.35
CA GLU A 161 2.92 -19.79 -7.17
C GLU A 161 4.17 -19.15 -6.57
N PHE A 162 4.06 -17.89 -6.16
CA PHE A 162 5.12 -17.20 -5.43
C PHE A 162 5.54 -17.94 -4.16
N ALA A 163 4.58 -18.39 -3.34
CA ALA A 163 4.88 -19.17 -2.14
C ALA A 163 5.54 -20.52 -2.45
N VAL A 164 5.19 -21.16 -3.58
CA VAL A 164 5.87 -22.39 -4.05
C VAL A 164 7.31 -22.09 -4.43
N LEU A 165 7.59 -21.01 -5.17
CA LEU A 165 8.95 -20.58 -5.50
C LEU A 165 9.78 -20.32 -4.24
N LEU A 166 9.20 -19.62 -3.27
CA LEU A 166 9.85 -19.30 -1.99
C LEU A 166 10.21 -20.57 -1.18
N ARG A 167 9.38 -21.62 -1.24
CA ARG A 167 9.64 -22.89 -0.53
C ARG A 167 10.65 -23.79 -1.24
N ARG A 168 10.88 -23.59 -2.53
CA ARG A 168 11.89 -24.31 -3.32
C ARG A 168 13.31 -23.79 -3.09
N GLU A 169 13.49 -22.85 -2.16
CA GLU A 169 14.77 -22.33 -1.70
C GLU A 169 15.68 -23.47 -1.20
N ASN A 170 16.58 -23.92 -2.08
CA ASN A 170 17.65 -24.85 -1.74
C ASN A 170 18.77 -24.07 -1.05
N GLN A 171 19.27 -24.54 0.10
CA GLN A 171 20.32 -23.86 0.87
C GLN A 171 21.65 -23.65 0.11
N ASN A 172 21.83 -24.30 -1.04
CA ASN A 172 23.06 -24.24 -1.84
C ASN A 172 22.91 -23.44 -3.15
N GLU A 173 21.73 -22.87 -3.46
CA GLU A 173 21.48 -22.10 -4.68
C GLU A 173 20.98 -20.69 -4.35
N VAL A 174 21.13 -19.76 -5.28
CA VAL A 174 20.57 -18.41 -5.13
C VAL A 174 19.05 -18.52 -5.10
N PRO A 175 18.36 -17.95 -4.10
CA PRO A 175 16.90 -18.00 -4.03
C PRO A 175 16.27 -17.35 -5.26
N LEU A 176 15.23 -17.99 -5.81
CA LEU A 176 14.50 -17.48 -6.99
C LEU A 176 13.65 -16.25 -6.67
N VAL A 177 13.24 -16.12 -5.40
CA VAL A 177 12.45 -15.02 -4.86
C VAL A 177 12.85 -14.79 -3.39
N SER A 178 12.85 -13.54 -2.97
CA SER A 178 13.21 -13.09 -1.62
C SER A 178 12.01 -12.81 -0.72
N ALA A 179 10.86 -12.42 -1.31
CA ALA A 179 9.63 -11.98 -0.63
C ALA A 179 9.74 -10.60 0.03
N HIS A 180 10.05 -9.59 -0.79
CA HIS A 180 10.04 -8.17 -0.44
C HIS A 180 8.64 -7.62 -0.18
N LEU A 181 8.56 -6.69 0.77
CA LEU A 181 7.29 -6.09 1.19
C LEU A 181 6.56 -5.37 0.05
N ALA A 182 7.26 -4.55 -0.75
CA ALA A 182 6.62 -3.65 -1.70
C ALA A 182 5.81 -4.38 -2.80
N PRO A 183 6.40 -5.32 -3.57
CA PRO A 183 5.64 -6.11 -4.55
C PRO A 183 4.51 -6.91 -3.89
N LEU A 184 4.78 -7.57 -2.76
CA LEU A 184 3.76 -8.37 -2.05
C LEU A 184 2.59 -7.53 -1.55
N PHE A 185 2.85 -6.32 -1.05
CA PHE A 185 1.82 -5.41 -0.59
C PHE A 185 0.92 -4.96 -1.74
N GLY A 186 1.51 -4.60 -2.89
CA GLY A 186 0.77 -4.26 -4.10
C GLY A 186 -0.14 -5.40 -4.57
N ALA A 187 0.43 -6.60 -4.73
CA ALA A 187 -0.31 -7.78 -5.18
C ALA A 187 -1.44 -8.17 -4.21
N ILE A 188 -1.18 -8.19 -2.89
CA ILE A 188 -2.21 -8.51 -1.90
C ILE A 188 -3.34 -7.48 -1.93
N CYS A 189 -3.02 -6.18 -2.01
CA CYS A 189 -4.02 -5.13 -2.08
C CYS A 189 -4.90 -5.24 -3.33
N ALA A 190 -4.33 -5.58 -4.49
CA ALA A 190 -5.10 -5.83 -5.70
C ALA A 190 -6.08 -7.00 -5.52
N LEU A 191 -5.60 -8.11 -4.94
CA LEU A 191 -6.41 -9.30 -4.70
C LEU A 191 -7.55 -9.07 -3.72
N VAL A 192 -7.36 -8.27 -2.66
CA VAL A 192 -8.45 -7.91 -1.74
C VAL A 192 -9.34 -6.76 -2.25
N GLY A 193 -9.10 -6.28 -3.47
CA GLY A 193 -9.94 -5.29 -4.16
C GLY A 193 -9.72 -3.84 -3.74
N LEU A 194 -8.58 -3.51 -3.10
CA LEU A 194 -8.24 -2.12 -2.82
C LEU A 194 -7.92 -1.39 -4.12
N GLY A 195 -8.35 -0.14 -4.26
CA GLY A 195 -7.98 0.69 -5.40
C GLY A 195 -6.48 0.99 -5.42
N LEU A 196 -5.90 1.20 -6.61
CA LEU A 196 -4.47 1.48 -6.78
C LEU A 196 -4.00 2.68 -5.95
N ARG A 197 -4.75 3.79 -5.96
CA ARG A 197 -4.43 5.01 -5.19
C ARG A 197 -4.52 4.77 -3.68
N GLN A 198 -5.52 4.00 -3.23
CA GLN A 198 -5.67 3.65 -1.82
C GLN A 198 -4.49 2.79 -1.35
N THR A 199 -4.08 1.82 -2.17
CA THR A 199 -2.92 0.96 -1.92
C THR A 199 -1.65 1.78 -1.71
N ALA A 200 -1.35 2.68 -2.66
CA ALA A 200 -0.19 3.57 -2.57
C ALA A 200 -0.22 4.45 -1.31
N TYR A 201 -1.39 5.02 -0.99
CA TYR A 201 -1.55 5.87 0.19
C TYR A 201 -1.37 5.11 1.50
N VAL A 202 -2.00 3.93 1.64
CA VAL A 202 -1.86 3.09 2.84
C VAL A 202 -0.40 2.66 3.01
N PHE A 203 0.27 2.27 1.92
CA PHE A 203 1.66 1.87 1.94
C PHE A 203 2.59 3.00 2.44
N MET A 204 2.44 4.21 1.89
CA MET A 204 3.22 5.38 2.32
C MET A 204 2.90 5.79 3.75
N LEU A 205 1.61 5.79 4.13
CA LEU A 205 1.19 6.13 5.48
C LEU A 205 1.73 5.14 6.51
N SER A 206 1.83 3.85 6.17
CA SER A 206 2.41 2.83 7.04
C SER A 206 3.89 3.12 7.35
N HIS A 207 4.66 3.60 6.38
CA HIS A 207 6.03 4.05 6.61
C HIS A 207 6.08 5.28 7.53
N VAL A 208 5.22 6.27 7.32
CA VAL A 208 5.12 7.44 8.22
C VAL A 208 4.78 7.02 9.65
N LYS A 209 3.80 6.13 9.82
CA LYS A 209 3.40 5.60 11.13
C LYS A 209 4.56 4.88 11.83
N ALA A 210 5.32 4.08 11.08
CA ALA A 210 6.51 3.39 11.61
C ALA A 210 7.58 4.39 12.07
N LEU A 211 7.90 5.41 11.27
CA LEU A 211 8.85 6.47 11.62
C LEU A 211 8.42 7.28 12.84
N ILE A 212 7.14 7.63 12.93
CA ILE A 212 6.60 8.39 14.07
C ILE A 212 6.62 7.52 15.33
N SER A 213 6.28 6.22 15.22
CA SER A 213 6.42 5.26 16.33
C SER A 213 7.87 5.21 16.81
N ALA A 214 8.83 5.14 15.88
CA ALA A 214 10.24 5.16 16.21
C ALA A 214 10.68 6.48 16.87
N ALA A 215 10.24 7.63 16.35
CA ALA A 215 10.54 8.93 16.92
C ALA A 215 10.03 9.07 18.37
N VAL A 216 8.82 8.56 18.67
CA VAL A 216 8.27 8.56 20.02
C VAL A 216 9.11 7.71 20.97
N ARG A 217 9.52 6.50 20.55
CA ARG A 217 10.35 5.61 21.39
C ARG A 217 11.78 6.12 21.55
N ALA A 218 12.31 6.83 20.56
CA ALA A 218 13.57 7.55 20.64
C ALA A 218 13.46 8.87 21.44
N SER A 219 12.29 9.16 22.04
CA SER A 219 12.03 10.37 22.83
C SER A 219 12.21 11.68 22.07
N VAL A 220 12.03 11.66 20.75
CA VAL A 220 12.06 12.86 19.89
C VAL A 220 10.79 13.69 20.05
N PHE A 221 9.63 13.03 20.15
CA PHE A 221 8.33 13.67 20.40
C PHE A 221 7.47 12.88 21.37
N GLY A 222 6.54 13.57 22.02
CA GLY A 222 5.50 12.93 22.85
C GLY A 222 4.34 12.34 22.02
N PRO A 223 3.52 11.43 22.59
CA PRO A 223 2.42 10.76 21.88
C PRO A 223 1.39 11.72 21.23
N TYR A 224 1.05 12.82 21.90
CA TYR A 224 0.12 13.81 21.34
C TYR A 224 0.72 14.61 20.18
N GLN A 225 2.02 14.89 20.23
CA GLN A 225 2.72 15.55 19.13
C GLN A 225 2.78 14.61 17.91
N ALA A 226 3.03 13.33 18.12
CA ALA A 226 2.96 12.30 17.08
C ALA A 226 1.59 12.26 16.39
N GLN A 227 0.50 12.24 17.15
CA GLN A 227 -0.85 12.29 16.58
C GLN A 227 -1.15 13.60 15.87
N LYS A 228 -0.65 14.74 16.38
CA LYS A 228 -0.77 16.03 15.69
C LYS A 228 -0.08 16.02 14.33
N VAL A 229 1.06 15.35 14.20
CA VAL A 229 1.76 15.19 12.90
C VAL A 229 0.94 14.30 11.97
N LEU A 230 0.47 13.13 12.44
CA LEU A 230 -0.34 12.20 11.63
C LEU A 230 -1.67 12.80 11.15
N ALA A 231 -2.33 13.58 12.01
CA ALA A 231 -3.58 14.27 11.68
C ALA A 231 -3.36 15.55 10.86
N GLY A 232 -2.12 15.98 10.68
CA GLY A 232 -1.77 17.21 9.99
C GLY A 232 -1.89 17.09 8.48
N GLN A 233 -2.49 18.10 7.84
CA GLN A 233 -2.59 18.20 6.37
C GLN A 233 -1.23 18.15 5.66
N GLN A 234 -0.16 18.54 6.36
CA GLN A 234 1.20 18.52 5.82
C GLN A 234 1.66 17.09 5.45
N VAL A 235 1.39 16.10 6.30
CA VAL A 235 1.75 14.70 6.03
C VAL A 235 0.92 14.15 4.88
N GLN A 236 -0.38 14.44 4.88
CA GLN A 236 -1.27 14.04 3.79
C GLN A 236 -0.77 14.59 2.44
N THR A 237 -0.48 15.89 2.38
CA THR A 237 0.02 16.55 1.16
C THR A 237 1.35 15.94 0.72
N MET A 238 2.30 15.71 1.65
CA MET A 238 3.57 15.06 1.31
C MET A 238 3.37 13.67 0.72
N ILE A 239 2.47 12.85 1.28
CA ILE A 239 2.18 11.51 0.76
C ILE A 239 1.58 11.62 -0.64
N ASP A 240 0.59 12.49 -0.84
CA ASP A 240 -0.05 12.68 -2.15
C ASP A 240 0.97 13.15 -3.21
N ASP A 241 1.84 14.11 -2.88
CA ASP A 241 2.89 14.60 -3.76
C ASP A 241 3.86 13.48 -4.17
N MET A 242 4.25 12.60 -3.23
CA MET A 242 5.13 11.46 -3.54
C MET A 242 4.43 10.43 -4.43
N ILE A 243 3.14 10.18 -4.20
CA ILE A 243 2.37 9.24 -5.03
C ILE A 243 2.19 9.80 -6.44
N ASP A 244 1.88 11.09 -6.57
CA ASP A 244 1.75 11.76 -7.87
C ASP A 244 3.07 11.76 -8.63
N ARG A 245 4.19 11.98 -7.93
CA ARG A 245 5.53 11.93 -8.51
C ARG A 245 5.86 10.55 -9.08
N GLU A 246 5.58 9.48 -8.33
CA GLU A 246 5.95 8.11 -8.73
C GLU A 246 4.87 7.35 -9.50
N TRP A 247 3.74 7.98 -9.81
CA TRP A 247 2.54 7.30 -10.33
C TRP A 247 2.78 6.50 -11.61
N ASN A 248 3.64 7.03 -12.48
CA ASN A 248 3.98 6.46 -13.78
C ASN A 248 5.47 6.10 -13.91
N THR A 249 6.23 6.15 -12.82
CA THR A 249 7.64 5.75 -12.82
C THR A 249 7.72 4.25 -13.08
N SER A 250 8.57 3.85 -14.02
CA SER A 250 8.84 2.43 -14.31
C SER A 250 9.71 1.81 -13.21
N VAL A 251 9.67 0.49 -13.06
CA VAL A 251 10.47 -0.19 -12.02
C VAL A 251 11.96 -0.13 -12.32
N GLU A 252 12.33 0.02 -13.59
CA GLU A 252 13.70 0.21 -14.07
C GLU A 252 14.27 1.59 -13.71
N GLU A 253 13.40 2.58 -13.50
CA GLU A 253 13.77 3.94 -13.08
C GLU A 253 13.65 4.13 -11.56
N ALA A 254 13.13 3.13 -10.84
CA ALA A 254 13.04 3.15 -9.39
C ALA A 254 14.44 3.13 -8.77
N GLY A 255 14.69 4.03 -7.81
CA GLY A 255 16.04 4.17 -7.26
C GLY A 255 16.16 5.16 -6.13
N GLN A 256 17.34 5.17 -5.51
CA GLN A 256 17.63 6.03 -4.36
C GLN A 256 17.77 7.49 -4.80
N THR A 257 16.89 8.36 -4.32
CA THR A 257 16.92 9.81 -4.58
C THR A 257 17.68 10.58 -3.50
N VAL A 258 17.85 9.99 -2.31
CA VAL A 258 18.54 10.59 -1.18
C VAL A 258 19.60 9.61 -0.66
N PRO A 259 20.82 9.59 -1.23
CA PRO A 259 21.86 8.62 -0.87
C PRO A 259 22.19 8.55 0.62
N LEU A 260 22.01 9.67 1.32
CA LEU A 260 22.26 9.77 2.75
C LEU A 260 21.29 8.91 3.58
N MET A 261 20.08 8.63 3.08
CA MET A 261 19.13 7.72 3.71
C MET A 261 19.67 6.29 3.77
N ASP A 262 20.21 5.78 2.66
CA ASP A 262 20.83 4.45 2.65
C ASP A 262 22.05 4.37 3.57
N LEU A 263 22.83 5.45 3.64
CA LEU A 263 23.94 5.53 4.57
C LEU A 263 23.47 5.42 6.02
N TRP A 264 22.44 6.17 6.43
CA TRP A 264 21.92 6.08 7.80
C TRP A 264 21.30 4.72 8.11
N ILE A 265 20.55 4.12 7.18
CA ILE A 265 20.02 2.77 7.35
C ILE A 265 21.16 1.77 7.53
N GLY A 266 22.18 1.80 6.67
CA GLY A 266 23.32 0.88 6.74
C GLY A 266 24.18 1.08 8.01
N ARG A 267 24.40 2.34 8.40
CA ARG A 267 25.19 2.68 9.61
C ARG A 267 24.52 2.27 10.91
N HIS A 268 23.24 1.90 10.90
CA HIS A 268 22.58 1.35 12.07
C HIS A 268 23.32 0.15 12.69
N GLU A 269 23.93 -0.70 11.86
CA GLU A 269 24.74 -1.83 12.34
C GLU A 269 25.99 -1.40 13.13
N THR A 270 26.44 -0.15 12.95
CA THR A 270 27.64 0.40 13.61
C THR A 270 27.34 1.07 14.95
N LEU A 271 26.06 1.16 15.34
CA LEU A 271 25.66 1.77 16.61
C LEU A 271 26.04 0.86 17.79
N TYR A 272 26.74 1.44 18.77
CA TYR A 272 27.16 0.73 20.00
C TYR A 272 25.97 0.25 20.84
N SER A 273 24.91 1.06 20.92
CA SER A 273 23.65 0.72 21.59
C SER A 273 22.50 0.93 20.61
N ARG A 274 21.59 -0.05 20.56
CA ARG A 274 20.48 -0.10 19.59
C ARG A 274 19.17 -0.40 20.31
N ILE A 275 18.17 0.43 20.06
CA ILE A 275 16.80 0.24 20.52
C ILE A 275 15.97 -0.43 19.39
N PHE A 276 16.40 -0.27 18.14
CA PHE A 276 15.72 -0.78 16.96
C PHE A 276 16.55 -1.85 16.24
N ASN A 277 15.88 -2.67 15.45
CA ASN A 277 16.51 -3.63 14.54
C ASN A 277 16.92 -3.00 13.20
N SER A 278 16.36 -1.81 12.87
CA SER A 278 16.36 -1.01 11.62
C SER A 278 16.30 -1.73 10.29
#